data_AF-A0A7V3RXH3-F1
#
_entry.id   AF-A0A7V3RXH3-F1
#
_cell.length_a   1.000
_cell.length_b   1.000
_cell.length_c   1.000
_cell.angle_alpha   90.00
_cell.angle_beta   90.00
_cell.angle_gamma   90.00
#
_symmetry.space_group_name_H-M   'P 1'
#
loop_
_entity.id
_entity.type
_entity.pdbx_description
1 polymer ?
#
loop_
_entity_poly.entity_id
_entity_poly.type
_entity_poly.pdbx_seq_one_letter_code
_entity_poly.pdbx_strand_id
1 'polypeptide(L)'
;MKRLYMLLATGLLALSMSLFVSCGGSSGCSDDDGDGYGDNCDKGLDCNDDDASIYQGAPELCDGQDNQCPGDTGYGQIDEGCP
;
A
#
# COMPACT_ATOMS: atom_id res chain seq x y z
N MET A 1 49.05 -19.03 -23.01
CA MET A 1 49.41 -17.58 -23.02
C MET A 1 48.21 -16.62 -23.08
N LYS A 2 46.99 -17.01 -22.66
CA LYS A 2 45.80 -16.13 -22.63
C LYS A 2 45.10 -16.13 -21.26
N ARG A 3 45.81 -16.58 -20.22
CA ARG A 3 45.30 -16.65 -18.83
C ARG A 3 45.69 -15.43 -17.99
N LEU A 4 46.15 -14.37 -18.63
CA LEU A 4 46.72 -13.19 -17.97
C LEU A 4 46.04 -11.88 -18.35
N TYR A 5 44.97 -11.92 -19.15
CA TYR A 5 44.22 -10.72 -19.54
C TYR A 5 42.96 -10.61 -18.68
N MET A 6 42.93 -9.55 -17.87
CA MET A 6 41.73 -8.86 -17.41
C MET A 6 41.03 -9.46 -16.16
N LEU A 7 41.78 -9.45 -15.06
CA LEU A 7 41.33 -9.01 -13.73
C LEU A 7 40.84 -7.53 -13.73
N LEU A 8 40.24 -7.07 -14.83
CA LEU A 8 39.88 -5.69 -15.09
C LEU A 8 38.55 -5.71 -15.86
N ALA A 9 37.56 -5.02 -15.32
CA ALA A 9 36.21 -4.81 -15.84
C ALA A 9 35.15 -5.88 -15.49
N THR A 10 34.34 -5.52 -14.48
CA THR A 10 32.88 -5.76 -14.41
C THR A 10 32.37 -7.17 -14.13
N GLY A 11 32.85 -7.80 -13.06
CA GLY A 11 32.12 -8.90 -12.38
C GLY A 11 31.44 -8.45 -11.07
N LEU A 12 31.38 -7.14 -10.83
CA LEU A 12 30.70 -6.51 -9.70
C LEU A 12 29.30 -6.12 -10.18
N LEU A 13 28.30 -6.99 -10.01
CA LEU A 13 26.92 -6.54 -9.80
C LEU A 13 26.09 -7.70 -9.21
N ALA A 14 25.99 -7.68 -7.89
CA ALA A 14 24.84 -8.09 -7.10
C ALA A 14 24.24 -9.50 -7.35
N LEU A 15 24.77 -10.51 -6.65
CA LEU A 15 23.89 -11.27 -5.78
C LEU A 15 23.20 -10.25 -4.85
N SER A 16 21.86 -10.26 -4.78
CA SER A 16 20.99 -9.30 -4.06
C SER A 16 20.54 -8.08 -4.87
N MET A 17 19.48 -8.24 -5.65
CA MET A 17 18.50 -7.16 -5.78
C MET A 17 17.11 -7.78 -5.70
N SER A 18 16.69 -8.03 -4.44
CA SER A 18 15.34 -7.68 -4.02
C SER A 18 15.01 -6.26 -4.53
N LEU A 19 13.73 -5.96 -4.74
CA LEU A 19 13.17 -4.78 -5.42
C LEU A 19 12.88 -5.11 -6.89
N PHE A 20 11.62 -5.16 -7.32
CA PHE A 20 10.62 -4.13 -7.06
C PHE A 20 9.25 -4.79 -6.79
N VAL A 21 8.88 -4.97 -5.51
CA VAL A 21 7.49 -4.71 -5.15
C VAL A 21 7.32 -3.23 -5.46
N SER A 22 6.69 -2.94 -6.58
CA SER A 22 6.16 -1.61 -6.83
C SER A 22 4.85 -1.57 -6.07
N CYS A 23 4.87 -1.23 -4.78
CA CYS A 23 3.75 -0.42 -4.29
C CYS A 23 3.91 0.94 -4.98
N GLY A 24 2.88 1.35 -5.72
CA GLY A 24 2.94 2.29 -6.85
C GLY A 24 3.40 3.70 -6.50
N GLY A 25 4.70 3.90 -6.29
CA GLY A 25 5.31 5.21 -6.11
C GLY A 25 5.51 5.95 -7.44
N SER A 26 4.43 6.37 -8.11
CA SER A 26 4.49 7.39 -9.16
C SER A 26 3.16 8.13 -9.24
N SER A 27 2.85 8.91 -8.18
CA SER A 27 2.14 10.21 -8.20
C SER A 27 1.72 10.63 -6.79
N GLY A 28 2.62 10.61 -5.80
CA GLY A 28 2.35 11.16 -4.47
C GLY A 28 1.23 10.48 -3.66
N CYS A 29 0.69 9.35 -4.11
CA CYS A 29 -0.23 8.52 -3.34
C CYS A 29 0.58 7.74 -2.29
N SER A 30 0.21 7.88 -1.02
CA SER A 30 0.70 7.07 0.11
C SER A 30 -0.39 6.08 0.47
N ASP A 31 -0.17 4.81 0.17
CA ASP A 31 -1.11 3.69 0.30
C ASP A 31 -0.30 2.52 0.85
N ASP A 32 -0.31 2.35 2.16
CA ASP A 32 0.57 1.42 2.88
C ASP A 32 -0.02 0.00 2.98
N ASP A 33 -1.35 -0.13 2.96
CA ASP A 33 -2.06 -1.43 2.98
C ASP A 33 -2.43 -1.98 1.58
N GLY A 34 -2.35 -1.14 0.54
CA GLY A 34 -2.51 -1.52 -0.85
C GLY A 34 -3.96 -1.62 -1.33
N ASP A 35 -4.92 -0.97 -0.66
CA ASP A 35 -6.33 -0.95 -1.08
C ASP A 35 -6.63 0.11 -2.18
N GLY A 36 -5.68 1.03 -2.40
CA GLY A 36 -5.71 2.12 -3.37
C GLY A 36 -6.36 3.41 -2.88
N TYR A 37 -6.76 3.48 -1.62
CA TYR A 37 -7.07 4.68 -0.86
C TYR A 37 -5.80 5.14 -0.13
N GLY A 38 -5.78 6.39 0.31
CA GLY A 38 -4.61 6.93 0.99
C GLY A 38 -4.35 8.40 0.71
N ASP A 39 -3.26 8.90 1.29
CA ASP A 39 -2.89 10.29 1.18
C ASP A 39 -2.52 10.63 -0.27
N ASN A 40 -3.31 11.53 -0.89
CA ASN A 40 -3.15 11.94 -2.29
C ASN A 40 -3.25 10.75 -3.29
N CYS A 41 -4.11 9.77 -2.95
CA CYS A 41 -4.52 8.68 -3.84
C CYS A 41 -5.77 9.02 -4.66
N ASP A 42 -5.90 8.41 -5.84
CA ASP A 42 -6.99 8.71 -6.79
C ASP A 42 -8.37 8.25 -6.26
N LYS A 43 -8.43 7.18 -5.45
CA LYS A 43 -9.70 6.62 -4.98
C LYS A 43 -10.30 7.39 -3.81
N GLY A 44 -9.48 8.06 -3.01
CA GLY A 44 -9.94 8.81 -1.84
C GLY A 44 -9.00 8.66 -0.64
N LEU A 45 -9.46 9.17 0.50
CA LEU A 45 -8.75 9.14 1.77
C LEU A 45 -8.84 7.75 2.41
N ASP A 46 -7.70 7.29 2.91
CA ASP A 46 -7.59 6.20 3.88
C ASP A 46 -7.40 6.80 5.28
N CYS A 47 -8.08 6.22 6.25
CA CYS A 47 -8.06 6.60 7.66
C CYS A 47 -7.35 5.56 8.53
N ASN A 48 -7.03 4.39 7.97
CA ASN A 48 -6.24 3.36 8.59
C ASN A 48 -5.34 2.65 7.57
N ASP A 49 -4.17 3.26 7.32
CA ASP A 49 -3.09 2.77 6.45
C ASP A 49 -2.54 1.35 6.80
N ASP A 50 -3.04 0.70 7.84
CA ASP A 50 -2.70 -0.67 8.24
C ASP A 50 -3.82 -1.69 7.90
N ASP A 51 -5.01 -1.27 7.45
CA ASP A 51 -6.17 -2.13 7.21
C ASP A 51 -7.00 -1.73 5.98
N ALA A 52 -6.79 -2.49 4.90
CA ALA A 52 -7.42 -2.33 3.58
C ALA A 52 -8.96 -2.44 3.56
N SER A 53 -9.58 -2.77 4.70
CA SER A 53 -11.03 -2.76 4.87
C SER A 53 -11.58 -1.45 5.43
N ILE A 54 -10.72 -0.50 5.80
CA ILE A 54 -11.11 0.73 6.50
C ILE A 54 -10.74 1.95 5.68
N TYR A 55 -11.69 2.49 4.93
CA TYR A 55 -11.50 3.67 4.11
C TYR A 55 -12.83 4.41 3.92
N GLN A 56 -12.79 5.65 3.42
CA GLN A 56 -14.04 6.42 3.26
C GLN A 56 -15.01 5.73 2.30
N GLY A 57 -16.18 5.34 2.82
CA GLY A 57 -17.21 4.63 2.06
C GLY A 57 -16.92 3.14 1.83
N ALA A 58 -16.06 2.52 2.64
CA ALA A 58 -15.88 1.07 2.62
C ALA A 58 -17.18 0.32 2.93
N PRO A 59 -17.38 -0.89 2.37
CA PRO A 59 -18.48 -1.76 2.79
C PRO A 59 -18.32 -2.20 4.25
N GLU A 60 -19.38 -2.09 5.04
CA GLU A 60 -19.41 -2.68 6.38
C GLU A 60 -19.34 -4.22 6.31
N LEU A 61 -18.41 -4.79 7.07
CA LEU A 61 -18.19 -6.24 7.11
C LEU A 61 -19.02 -6.94 8.20
N CYS A 62 -19.73 -6.18 9.05
CA CYS A 62 -20.50 -6.72 10.17
C CYS A 62 -19.63 -7.46 11.18
N ASP A 63 -18.45 -6.90 11.46
CA ASP A 63 -17.40 -7.48 12.28
C ASP A 63 -17.21 -6.76 13.63
N GLY A 64 -18.04 -5.77 13.92
CA GLY A 64 -17.98 -4.95 15.12
C GLY A 64 -17.01 -3.78 15.01
N GLN A 65 -16.53 -3.47 13.81
CA GLN A 65 -15.71 -2.29 13.51
C GLN A 65 -16.50 -1.30 12.66
N ASP A 66 -15.96 -0.10 12.53
CA ASP A 66 -16.45 0.93 11.63
C ASP A 66 -15.50 0.92 10.42
N ASN A 67 -15.95 0.36 9.31
CA ASN A 67 -15.13 0.27 8.11
C ASN A 67 -15.07 1.60 7.34
N GLN A 68 -15.92 2.57 7.69
CA GLN A 68 -16.08 3.84 6.97
C GLN A 68 -15.32 5.02 7.58
N CYS A 69 -14.18 4.73 8.19
CA CYS A 69 -13.34 5.66 8.96
C CYS A 69 -13.81 5.94 10.39
N PRO A 70 -13.29 5.17 11.37
CA PRO A 70 -13.65 5.27 12.78
C PRO A 70 -13.68 6.71 13.31
N GLY A 71 -14.88 7.18 13.64
CA GLY A 71 -15.07 8.46 14.32
C GLY A 71 -15.17 9.69 13.41
N ASP A 72 -15.33 9.54 12.10
CA ASP A 72 -15.77 10.65 11.25
C ASP A 72 -17.27 10.96 11.50
N THR A 73 -17.58 12.19 11.86
CA THR A 73 -18.96 12.58 12.20
C THR A 73 -19.95 12.57 11.01
N GLY A 74 -19.51 12.20 9.81
CA GLY A 74 -20.34 12.00 8.61
C GLY A 74 -20.39 10.57 8.05
N TYR A 75 -19.48 9.70 8.49
CA TYR A 75 -19.27 8.31 8.07
C TYR A 75 -18.78 7.57 9.32
N GLY A 76 -19.56 6.66 9.90
CA GLY A 76 -19.08 6.00 11.12
C GLY A 76 -20.12 5.74 12.18
N GLN A 77 -20.98 4.77 11.90
CA GLN A 77 -21.41 3.88 12.98
C GLN A 77 -20.51 2.64 12.95
N ILE A 78 -20.63 1.81 13.96
CA ILE A 78 -20.14 0.44 13.84
C ILE A 78 -21.25 -0.32 13.09
N ASP A 79 -20.88 -1.01 12.01
CA ASP A 79 -21.74 -1.94 11.28
C ASP A 79 -23.06 -1.33 10.74
N GLU A 80 -23.06 -0.10 10.21
CA GLU A 80 -24.24 0.44 9.51
C GLU A 80 -24.60 -0.33 8.22
N GLY A 81 -25.84 -0.78 8.10
CA GLY A 81 -26.29 -1.42 6.85
C GLY A 81 -25.94 -2.90 6.75
N CYS A 82 -25.62 -3.53 7.88
CA CYS A 82 -25.67 -4.98 8.01
C CYS A 82 -27.10 -5.53 7.77
N PRO A 83 -27.25 -6.69 7.09
CA PRO A 83 -28.53 -7.32 6.81
C PRO A 83 -29.29 -7.79 8.07
#